data_AF-A0A7S2LXE4-F1
#
_entry.id   AF-A0A7S2LXE4-F1
#
_cell.length_a   1.000
_cell.length_b   1.000
_cell.length_c   1.000
_cell.angle_alpha   90.00
_cell.angle_beta   90.00
_cell.angle_gamma   90.00
#
_symmetry.space_group_name_H-M   'P 1'
#
loop_
_entity.id
_entity.type
_entity.pdbx_description
1 polymer ?
#
loop_
_entity_poly.entity_id
_entity_poly.type
_entity_poly.pdbx_seq_one_letter_code
_entity_poly.pdbx_strand_id
1 'polypeptide(L)'
;SSSSQLTSPSPWSPGKWKLTLDFGVDEPKPDSSSLEQNENRIQLDKLLGDNWGAEGGRLVLPFEVIISSETSSTDKNGRGQANPSVEMTWLGGKPTGSIQCIPKETNDDESDDEQIHHATYINNKGEQRVQISPGLWRNEPPTPILPSFTKILSGQASSLRMYLKLVNSIERNTISIPEDQLLLLKSNTFRTTQYASGIQTVLPYQYAKEQSQQALEEQLNHETGDRRLDGSDLLETAAAYKDIAALVMERDERRRRWKEVEGVLPKISGPSIKIGRAATTEELLNDVKRWGIWPGDTELMTVERGVVLAAVSAKQKKQSIFPWMQDTNSEEMVVVGKWSATPLFDE
;
A
#
# COMPACT_ATOMS: atom_id res chain seq x y z
N SER A 1 24.87 39.94 1.17
CA SER A 1 23.47 39.70 0.78
C SER A 1 23.45 38.57 -0.23
N SER A 2 23.38 37.33 0.26
CA SER A 2 23.38 36.12 -0.57
C SER A 2 22.00 35.49 -0.50
N SER A 3 21.17 35.81 -1.49
CA SER A 3 19.89 35.14 -1.75
C SER A 3 20.18 33.75 -2.31
N SER A 4 20.30 32.75 -1.43
CA SER A 4 20.16 31.35 -1.84
C SER A 4 18.69 31.10 -2.16
N GLN A 5 18.36 31.09 -3.46
CA GLN A 5 17.08 30.61 -3.98
C GLN A 5 16.81 29.21 -3.41
N LEU A 6 15.78 29.09 -2.57
CA LEU A 6 15.16 27.81 -2.23
C LEU A 6 14.40 27.34 -3.48
N THR A 7 14.97 26.40 -4.24
CA THR A 7 14.39 25.84 -5.49
C THR A 7 13.45 24.66 -5.25
N SER A 8 12.96 24.47 -4.02
CA SER A 8 11.92 23.47 -3.73
C SER A 8 10.73 24.13 -3.04
N PRO A 9 9.49 23.81 -3.46
CA PRO A 9 8.30 24.23 -2.74
C PRO A 9 8.43 23.84 -1.27
N SER A 10 8.02 24.72 -0.36
CA SER A 10 8.01 24.39 1.06
C SER A 10 7.18 23.12 1.24
N PRO A 11 7.62 22.14 2.04
CA PRO A 11 6.77 21.00 2.40
C PRO A 11 5.48 21.43 3.13
N TRP A 12 5.42 22.71 3.56
CA TRP A 12 4.27 23.33 4.20
C TRP A 12 3.41 24.18 3.27
N SER A 13 3.84 24.45 2.04
CA SER A 13 3.01 25.13 1.03
C SER A 13 2.17 24.12 0.25
N PRO A 14 0.94 24.47 -0.17
CA PRO A 14 0.18 23.62 -1.06
C PRO A 14 1.01 23.24 -2.30
N GLY A 15 1.17 21.95 -2.54
CA GLY A 15 1.94 21.42 -3.65
C GLY A 15 1.04 20.79 -4.70
N LYS A 16 1.40 20.90 -5.98
CA LYS A 16 0.72 20.18 -7.08
C LYS A 16 1.31 18.79 -7.26
N TRP A 17 0.44 17.81 -7.40
CA TRP A 17 0.81 16.41 -7.55
C TRP A 17 -0.06 15.76 -8.60
N LYS A 18 0.52 14.82 -9.35
CA LYS A 18 -0.24 13.93 -10.22
C LYS A 18 -0.43 12.60 -9.49
N LEU A 19 -1.68 12.27 -9.19
CA LEU A 19 -2.07 10.96 -8.70
C LEU A 19 -2.40 10.07 -9.88
N THR A 20 -1.99 8.81 -9.81
CA THR A 20 -2.39 7.79 -10.77
C THR A 20 -3.02 6.63 -10.01
N LEU A 21 -4.32 6.45 -10.22
CA LEU A 21 -5.03 5.27 -9.72
C LEU A 21 -5.00 4.20 -10.78
N ASP A 22 -4.78 2.98 -10.35
CA ASP A 22 -4.55 1.86 -11.23
C ASP A 22 -5.37 0.66 -10.74
N PHE A 23 -6.57 0.54 -11.28
CA PHE A 23 -7.53 -0.49 -10.94
C PHE A 23 -7.27 -1.75 -11.76
N GLY A 24 -7.39 -2.89 -11.10
CA GLY A 24 -7.15 -4.20 -11.69
C GLY A 24 -6.15 -5.03 -10.88
N VAL A 25 -5.93 -6.26 -11.33
CA VAL A 25 -5.01 -7.19 -10.70
C VAL A 25 -3.64 -7.02 -11.35
N ASP A 26 -2.64 -6.62 -10.56
CA ASP A 26 -1.24 -6.62 -11.01
C ASP A 26 -0.78 -8.08 -11.21
N GLU A 27 -0.76 -8.50 -12.48
CA GLU A 27 -0.12 -9.69 -13.07
C GLU A 27 -0.79 -11.08 -12.90
N PRO A 28 -0.65 -11.94 -13.93
CA PRO A 28 -1.22 -13.30 -13.97
C PRO A 28 -0.51 -14.23 -12.99
N LYS A 29 -1.22 -15.29 -12.55
CA LYS A 29 -0.74 -16.39 -11.68
C LYS A 29 0.79 -16.61 -11.79
N PRO A 30 1.61 -16.18 -10.82
CA PRO A 30 2.85 -16.86 -10.55
C PRO A 30 2.53 -18.10 -9.70
N ASP A 31 3.16 -19.21 -10.01
CA ASP A 31 3.00 -20.47 -9.31
C ASP A 31 3.03 -20.28 -7.79
N SER A 32 1.90 -20.63 -7.16
CA SER A 32 1.73 -20.99 -5.75
C SER A 32 2.87 -20.60 -4.80
N SER A 33 2.84 -19.41 -4.18
CA SER A 33 3.61 -19.22 -2.94
C SER A 33 3.18 -18.10 -1.99
N SER A 34 2.25 -17.20 -2.34
CA SER A 34 1.69 -16.25 -1.36
C SER A 34 0.20 -16.50 -1.09
N LEU A 35 -0.10 -16.98 0.12
CA LEU A 35 -1.48 -17.20 0.59
C LEU A 35 -2.29 -15.90 0.61
N GLU A 36 -1.66 -14.76 0.88
CA GLU A 36 -2.32 -13.44 0.99
C GLU A 36 -2.85 -12.90 -0.36
N GLN A 37 -2.16 -13.15 -1.48
CA GLN A 37 -2.66 -12.77 -2.80
C GLN A 37 -3.88 -13.60 -3.20
N ASN A 38 -3.95 -14.85 -2.72
CA ASN A 38 -5.08 -15.74 -2.97
C ASN A 38 -6.30 -15.29 -2.17
N GLU A 39 -6.13 -14.89 -0.90
CA GLU A 39 -7.24 -14.40 -0.06
C GLU A 39 -7.86 -13.11 -0.60
N ASN A 40 -7.05 -12.12 -0.99
CA ASN A 40 -7.58 -10.89 -1.59
C ASN A 40 -8.32 -11.15 -2.89
N ARG A 41 -7.83 -12.08 -3.73
CA ARG A 41 -8.51 -12.47 -4.97
C ARG A 41 -9.83 -13.18 -4.70
N ILE A 42 -9.86 -14.12 -3.76
CA ILE A 42 -11.08 -14.82 -3.33
C ILE A 42 -12.11 -13.81 -2.79
N GLN A 43 -11.68 -12.80 -2.03
CA GLN A 43 -12.55 -11.73 -1.55
C GLN A 43 -13.05 -10.84 -2.71
N LEU A 44 -12.18 -10.50 -3.65
CA LEU A 44 -12.53 -9.76 -4.86
C LEU A 44 -13.60 -10.48 -5.67
N ASP A 45 -13.37 -11.75 -5.97
CA ASP A 45 -14.26 -12.60 -6.77
C ASP A 45 -15.63 -12.69 -6.07
N LYS A 46 -15.63 -12.85 -4.74
CA LYS A 46 -16.86 -12.90 -3.94
C LYS A 46 -17.64 -11.59 -3.91
N LEU A 47 -16.96 -10.44 -3.89
CA LEU A 47 -17.59 -9.14 -3.64
C LEU A 47 -17.86 -8.34 -4.92
N LEU A 48 -16.90 -8.34 -5.86
CA LEU A 48 -16.94 -7.61 -7.12
C LEU A 48 -17.25 -8.51 -8.33
N GLY A 49 -17.19 -9.84 -8.15
CA GLY A 49 -17.52 -10.85 -9.15
C GLY A 49 -16.29 -11.44 -9.83
N ASP A 50 -16.43 -12.69 -10.28
CA ASP A 50 -15.36 -13.55 -10.83
C ASP A 50 -14.59 -12.98 -12.03
N ASN A 51 -15.11 -11.92 -12.64
CA ASN A 51 -14.53 -11.31 -13.83
C ASN A 51 -13.70 -10.05 -13.52
N TRP A 52 -13.67 -9.52 -12.29
CA TRP A 52 -12.97 -8.27 -11.99
C TRP A 52 -11.49 -8.33 -12.41
N GLY A 53 -11.10 -7.44 -13.34
CA GLY A 53 -9.73 -7.40 -13.85
C GLY A 53 -9.30 -8.66 -14.62
N ALA A 54 -10.25 -9.51 -15.03
CA ALA A 54 -9.98 -10.68 -15.86
C ALA A 54 -9.40 -10.27 -17.23
N GLU A 55 -8.66 -11.19 -17.85
CA GLU A 55 -8.01 -11.01 -19.17
C GLU A 55 -7.07 -9.80 -19.27
N GLY A 56 -6.51 -9.35 -18.14
CA GLY A 56 -5.66 -8.16 -18.12
C GLY A 56 -6.45 -6.84 -18.18
N GLY A 57 -7.75 -6.87 -17.86
CA GLY A 57 -8.57 -5.68 -17.68
C GLY A 57 -7.94 -4.76 -16.64
N ARG A 58 -7.48 -3.58 -17.10
CA ARG A 58 -6.81 -2.57 -16.27
C ARG A 58 -7.37 -1.19 -16.61
N LEU A 59 -7.65 -0.40 -15.58
CA LEU A 59 -8.14 0.96 -15.71
C LEU A 59 -7.21 1.89 -14.94
N VAL A 60 -6.49 2.72 -15.69
CA VAL A 60 -5.58 3.73 -15.15
C VAL A 60 -6.24 5.09 -15.25
N LEU A 61 -6.36 5.79 -14.12
CA LEU A 61 -6.91 7.14 -14.01
C LEU A 61 -5.86 8.10 -13.44
N PRO A 62 -5.15 8.84 -14.31
CA PRO A 62 -4.29 9.93 -13.88
C PRO A 62 -5.08 11.24 -13.74
N PHE A 63 -4.86 11.96 -12.64
CA PHE A 63 -5.41 13.31 -12.41
C PHE A 63 -4.48 14.12 -11.51
N GLU A 64 -4.68 15.43 -11.51
CA GLU A 64 -3.87 16.36 -10.74
C GLU A 64 -4.60 16.78 -9.47
N VAL A 65 -3.84 17.00 -8.41
CA VAL A 65 -4.33 17.43 -7.10
C VAL A 65 -3.43 18.50 -6.51
N ILE A 66 -4.02 19.36 -5.69
CA ILE A 66 -3.33 20.24 -4.77
C ILE A 66 -3.41 19.61 -3.38
N ILE A 67 -2.25 19.35 -2.78
CA ILE A 67 -2.13 18.80 -1.44
C ILE A 67 -1.73 19.92 -0.50
N SER A 68 -2.50 20.12 0.57
CA SER A 68 -2.23 21.11 1.60
C SER A 68 -2.14 20.45 2.97
N SER A 69 -1.31 21.01 3.86
CA SER A 69 -1.28 20.69 5.29
C SER A 69 -2.43 21.37 6.06
N GLU A 70 -3.17 22.27 5.42
CA GLU A 70 -4.34 22.91 6.00
C GLU A 70 -5.59 22.03 5.78
N THR A 71 -6.35 21.84 6.85
CA THR A 71 -7.70 21.29 6.76
C THR A 71 -8.67 22.45 6.58
N SER A 72 -9.40 22.50 5.47
CA SER A 72 -10.38 23.57 5.23
C SER A 72 -11.38 23.64 6.39
N SER A 73 -11.63 24.85 6.88
CA SER A 73 -12.47 25.16 8.05
C SER A 73 -13.97 24.93 7.84
N THR A 74 -14.39 24.32 6.74
CA THR A 74 -15.80 24.07 6.40
C THR A 74 -16.53 23.17 7.41
N ASP A 75 -15.80 22.43 8.25
CA ASP A 75 -16.38 21.64 9.36
C ASP A 75 -16.64 22.45 10.66
N LYS A 76 -16.30 23.74 10.72
CA LYS A 76 -16.44 24.54 11.96
C LYS A 76 -17.84 25.12 12.21
N ASN A 77 -18.78 24.98 11.27
CA ASN A 77 -20.13 25.53 11.41
C ASN A 77 -21.18 24.57 11.98
N GLY A 78 -20.82 23.32 12.30
CA GLY A 78 -21.68 22.39 13.02
C GLY A 78 -21.60 22.59 14.53
N ARG A 79 -22.30 23.60 15.07
CA ARG A 79 -22.52 23.70 16.52
C ARG A 79 -23.16 22.41 17.04
N GLY A 80 -22.39 21.62 17.78
CA GLY A 80 -22.90 20.66 18.77
C GLY A 80 -23.63 19.44 18.23
N GLN A 81 -22.92 18.52 17.55
CA GLN A 81 -23.13 17.06 17.55
C GLN A 81 -22.28 16.48 16.42
N ALA A 82 -20.99 16.25 16.69
CA ALA A 82 -20.12 15.62 15.69
C ALA A 82 -20.15 14.10 15.89
N ASN A 83 -21.09 13.43 15.22
CA ASN A 83 -20.76 12.10 14.73
C ASN A 83 -19.53 12.29 13.83
N PRO A 84 -18.42 11.56 14.05
CA PRO A 84 -17.32 11.60 13.10
C PRO A 84 -17.92 11.20 11.74
N SER A 85 -17.76 12.04 10.73
CA SER A 85 -18.18 11.69 9.38
C SER A 85 -17.56 10.35 8.99
N VAL A 86 -18.21 9.56 8.14
CA VAL A 86 -17.72 8.23 7.75
C VAL A 86 -16.27 8.33 7.25
N GLU A 87 -15.91 9.43 6.59
CA GLU A 87 -14.57 9.66 6.09
C GLU A 87 -13.51 9.85 7.21
N MET A 88 -13.86 10.48 8.33
CA MET A 88 -12.97 10.62 9.50
C MET A 88 -12.67 9.27 10.16
N THR A 89 -13.67 8.39 10.20
CA THR A 89 -13.51 7.01 10.71
C THR A 89 -12.54 6.21 9.84
N TRP A 90 -12.63 6.39 8.52
CA TRP A 90 -11.79 5.68 7.55
C TRP A 90 -10.32 6.12 7.57
N LEU A 91 -10.08 7.42 7.83
CA LEU A 91 -8.72 7.93 8.10
C LEU A 91 -8.14 7.44 9.43
N GLY A 92 -8.96 6.85 10.31
CA GLY A 92 -8.56 6.33 11.61
C GLY A 92 -8.26 7.41 12.65
N GLY A 93 -8.67 8.67 12.41
CA GLY A 93 -8.36 9.79 13.30
C GLY A 93 -8.29 11.14 12.58
N LYS A 94 -7.72 12.14 13.28
CA LYS A 94 -7.66 13.52 12.78
C LYS A 94 -6.80 13.61 11.51
N PRO A 95 -7.27 14.32 10.47
CA PRO A 95 -6.52 14.52 9.24
C PRO A 95 -5.28 15.37 9.50
N THR A 96 -4.26 15.13 8.70
CA THR A 96 -3.05 15.94 8.62
C THR A 96 -3.23 17.12 7.67
N GLY A 97 -4.09 16.97 6.64
CA GLY A 97 -4.36 18.04 5.69
C GLY A 97 -5.44 17.67 4.67
N SER A 98 -5.55 18.47 3.61
CA SER A 98 -6.57 18.34 2.56
C SER A 98 -5.98 18.04 1.19
N ILE A 99 -6.80 17.42 0.33
CA ILE A 99 -6.51 17.14 -1.08
C ILE A 99 -7.63 17.75 -1.91
N GLN A 100 -7.28 18.62 -2.86
CA GLN A 100 -8.22 19.21 -3.81
C GLN A 100 -7.88 18.73 -5.22
N CYS A 101 -8.85 18.21 -5.97
CA CYS A 101 -8.60 17.80 -7.35
C CYS A 101 -8.60 19.02 -8.27
N ILE A 102 -7.65 19.09 -9.20
CA ILE A 102 -7.56 20.17 -10.18
C ILE A 102 -8.43 19.79 -11.39
N PRO A 103 -9.42 20.61 -11.76
CA PRO A 103 -10.21 20.39 -12.97
C PRO A 103 -9.34 20.38 -14.22
N LYS A 104 -9.67 19.53 -15.20
CA LYS A 104 -9.15 19.72 -16.55
C LYS A 104 -9.94 20.84 -17.23
N GLU A 105 -9.25 21.87 -17.69
CA GLU A 105 -9.85 22.90 -18.55
C GLU A 105 -10.23 22.26 -19.89
N THR A 106 -11.51 22.34 -20.26
CA THR A 106 -11.94 22.09 -21.65
C THR A 106 -11.89 23.41 -22.39
N ASN A 107 -11.10 23.48 -23.46
CA ASN A 107 -10.98 24.64 -24.36
C ASN A 107 -12.27 24.95 -25.17
N ASP A 108 -13.42 24.37 -24.80
CA ASP A 108 -14.67 24.52 -25.53
C ASP A 108 -15.54 25.57 -24.84
N ASP A 109 -15.44 26.80 -25.34
CA ASP A 109 -16.12 28.03 -24.91
C ASP A 109 -17.67 28.03 -25.03
N GLU A 110 -18.35 26.90 -25.28
CA GLU A 110 -19.77 26.91 -25.66
C GLU A 110 -20.66 25.76 -25.15
N SER A 111 -20.56 25.35 -23.88
CA SER A 111 -21.65 24.51 -23.32
C SER A 111 -21.96 24.80 -21.85
N ASP A 112 -23.21 25.17 -21.60
CA ASP A 112 -23.89 25.47 -20.32
C ASP A 112 -23.93 24.32 -19.29
N ASP A 113 -23.07 23.31 -19.41
CA ASP A 113 -22.91 22.24 -18.41
C ASP A 113 -21.53 22.35 -17.75
N GLU A 114 -21.46 23.06 -16.62
CA GLU A 114 -20.30 23.19 -15.71
C GLU A 114 -19.89 21.84 -15.06
N GLN A 115 -19.78 20.77 -15.84
CA GLN A 115 -19.33 19.47 -15.34
C GLN A 115 -17.81 19.44 -15.20
N ILE A 116 -17.37 19.84 -14.00
CA ILE A 116 -15.99 19.74 -13.53
C ILE A 116 -15.54 18.27 -13.59
N HIS A 117 -14.58 17.96 -14.45
CA HIS A 117 -13.97 16.63 -14.54
C HIS A 117 -12.46 16.71 -14.29
N HIS A 118 -11.91 15.63 -13.76
CA HIS A 118 -10.53 15.58 -13.26
C HIS A 118 -9.68 14.54 -14.00
N ALA A 119 -10.31 13.43 -14.43
CA ALA A 119 -9.68 12.42 -15.27
C ALA A 119 -10.59 12.08 -16.46
N THR A 120 -9.99 11.49 -17.49
CA THR A 120 -10.72 10.90 -18.61
C THR A 120 -10.19 9.50 -18.88
N TYR A 121 -11.06 8.62 -19.38
CA TYR A 121 -10.69 7.27 -19.83
C TYR A 121 -11.54 6.87 -21.04
N ILE A 122 -11.12 5.83 -21.76
CA ILE A 122 -11.83 5.35 -22.95
C ILE A 122 -12.47 4.01 -22.65
N ASN A 123 -13.74 3.85 -23.02
CA ASN A 123 -14.45 2.57 -23.04
C ASN A 123 -15.23 2.39 -24.36
N ASN A 124 -16.12 1.39 -24.41
CA ASN A 124 -16.96 1.12 -25.58
C ASN A 124 -17.94 2.25 -25.95
N LYS A 125 -18.20 3.20 -25.05
CA LYS A 125 -19.03 4.39 -25.27
C LYS A 125 -18.21 5.62 -25.68
N GLY A 126 -16.90 5.46 -25.91
CA GLY A 126 -15.98 6.53 -26.27
C GLY A 126 -15.23 7.10 -25.06
N GLU A 127 -14.82 8.37 -25.15
CA GLU A 127 -14.18 9.07 -24.03
C GLU A 127 -15.20 9.36 -22.92
N GLN A 128 -14.86 8.93 -21.72
CA GLN A 128 -15.63 9.13 -20.50
C GLN A 128 -14.89 10.11 -19.59
N ARG A 129 -15.65 10.97 -18.90
CA ARG A 129 -15.14 11.94 -17.94
C ARG A 129 -15.33 11.40 -16.53
N VAL A 130 -14.41 11.71 -15.61
CA VAL A 130 -14.46 11.26 -14.21
C VAL A 130 -14.43 12.47 -13.29
N GLN A 131 -15.36 12.50 -12.35
CA GLN A 131 -15.43 13.52 -11.32
C GLN A 131 -15.03 12.92 -9.96
N ILE A 132 -14.15 13.62 -9.26
CA ILE A 132 -13.56 13.20 -7.99
C ILE A 132 -13.78 14.33 -6.99
N SER A 133 -14.39 14.04 -5.86
CA SER A 133 -14.56 15.05 -4.81
C SER A 133 -13.23 15.31 -4.08
N PRO A 134 -13.04 16.51 -3.52
CA PRO A 134 -11.96 16.78 -2.58
C PRO A 134 -11.93 15.76 -1.43
N GLY A 135 -10.73 15.48 -0.94
CA GLY A 135 -10.48 14.50 0.11
C GLY A 135 -9.61 15.06 1.23
N LEU A 136 -9.28 14.19 2.17
CA LEU A 136 -8.34 14.49 3.25
C LEU A 136 -7.28 13.40 3.31
N TRP A 137 -6.14 13.75 3.89
CA TRP A 137 -5.04 12.82 4.09
C TRP A 137 -4.53 12.88 5.52
N ARG A 138 -3.89 11.78 5.94
CA ARG A 138 -3.31 11.59 7.25
C ARG A 138 -2.04 10.80 7.15
N ASN A 139 -1.00 11.29 7.84
CA ASN A 139 0.19 10.51 8.12
C ASN A 139 0.11 9.93 9.53
N GLU A 140 0.03 8.62 9.63
CA GLU A 140 0.01 7.91 10.91
C GLU A 140 1.43 7.54 11.31
N PRO A 141 1.92 7.97 12.49
CA PRO A 141 3.23 7.57 12.96
C PRO A 141 3.28 6.05 13.18
N PRO A 142 4.48 5.44 13.11
CA PRO A 142 4.64 4.01 13.37
C PRO A 142 4.08 3.66 14.76
N THR A 143 3.27 2.60 14.80
CA THR A 143 2.78 2.02 16.05
C THR A 143 3.43 0.66 16.27
N PRO A 144 3.52 0.15 17.51
CA PRO A 144 3.90 -1.24 17.74
C PRO A 144 2.81 -2.15 17.17
N ILE A 145 3.00 -2.63 15.94
CA ILE A 145 2.01 -3.45 15.23
C ILE A 145 2.41 -4.94 15.30
N LEU A 146 3.64 -5.24 15.74
CA LEU A 146 4.16 -6.59 15.73
C LEU A 146 3.89 -7.30 17.06
N PRO A 147 3.31 -8.51 17.05
CA PRO A 147 3.06 -9.29 18.26
C PRO A 147 4.32 -9.50 19.11
N SER A 148 5.48 -9.63 18.47
CA SER A 148 6.77 -9.87 19.11
C SER A 148 7.45 -8.60 19.63
N PHE A 149 6.99 -7.40 19.26
CA PHE A 149 7.65 -6.13 19.60
C PHE A 149 6.72 -5.18 20.34
N THR A 150 7.02 -4.95 21.62
CA THR A 150 6.34 -3.96 22.46
C THR A 150 6.83 -2.53 22.22
N LYS A 151 7.91 -2.36 21.44
CA LYS A 151 8.52 -1.08 21.10
C LYS A 151 8.61 -0.92 19.58
N ILE A 152 8.49 0.32 19.13
CA ILE A 152 8.69 0.71 17.73
C ILE A 152 10.13 0.40 17.34
N LEU A 153 10.31 -0.26 16.19
CA LEU A 153 11.63 -0.55 15.64
C LEU A 153 12.25 0.70 15.02
N SER A 154 13.58 0.80 15.06
CA SER A 154 14.27 1.90 14.41
C SER A 154 14.08 1.83 12.89
N GLY A 155 13.61 2.93 12.30
CA GLY A 155 13.32 3.01 10.87
C GLY A 155 11.99 2.39 10.43
N GLN A 156 11.07 2.15 11.37
CA GLN A 156 9.72 1.69 11.06
C GLN A 156 8.92 2.72 10.25
N ALA A 157 8.16 2.23 9.26
CA ALA A 157 7.34 3.04 8.37
C ALA A 157 6.23 3.76 9.11
N SER A 158 5.97 4.99 8.68
CA SER A 158 4.67 5.62 8.90
C SER A 158 3.66 5.09 7.86
N SER A 159 2.37 5.19 8.17
CA SER A 159 1.31 4.85 7.22
C SER A 159 0.65 6.13 6.71
N LEU A 160 0.76 6.37 5.41
CA LEU A 160 -0.04 7.37 4.72
C LEU A 160 -1.42 6.80 4.40
N ARG A 161 -2.45 7.53 4.76
CA ARG A 161 -3.84 7.27 4.39
C ARG A 161 -4.43 8.52 3.77
N MET A 162 -5.17 8.37 2.70
CA MET A 162 -6.02 9.45 2.18
C MET A 162 -7.28 8.83 1.61
N TYR A 163 -8.38 9.58 1.63
CA TYR A 163 -9.58 9.15 0.94
C TYR A 163 -9.89 10.09 -0.21
N LEU A 164 -10.52 9.52 -1.24
CA LEU A 164 -11.09 10.22 -2.37
C LEU A 164 -12.47 9.64 -2.63
N LYS A 165 -13.41 10.46 -3.10
CA LYS A 165 -14.74 9.98 -3.49
C LYS A 165 -14.90 10.11 -4.99
N LEU A 166 -15.16 8.98 -5.66
CA LEU A 166 -15.61 8.99 -7.06
C LEU A 166 -17.07 9.43 -7.08
N VAL A 167 -17.36 10.52 -7.78
CA VAL A 167 -18.73 11.04 -7.86
C VAL A 167 -19.53 10.24 -8.88
N ASN A 168 -18.93 9.95 -10.03
CA ASN A 168 -19.57 9.20 -11.09
C ASN A 168 -19.02 7.77 -11.21
N SER A 169 -19.84 6.87 -11.75
CA SER A 169 -19.45 5.48 -11.99
C SER A 169 -18.35 5.39 -13.06
N ILE A 170 -17.42 4.45 -12.89
CA ILE A 170 -16.40 4.13 -13.89
C ILE A 170 -16.56 2.69 -14.36
N GLU A 171 -16.53 2.49 -15.68
CA GLU A 171 -16.74 1.17 -16.29
C GLU A 171 -15.81 1.00 -17.49
N ARG A 172 -14.85 0.07 -17.39
CA ARG A 172 -13.95 -0.29 -18.49
C ARG A 172 -13.70 -1.79 -18.48
N ASN A 173 -14.07 -2.46 -19.57
CA ASN A 173 -13.96 -3.90 -19.74
C ASN A 173 -14.63 -4.63 -18.56
N THR A 174 -13.84 -5.26 -17.70
CA THR A 174 -14.30 -6.03 -16.54
C THR A 174 -14.22 -5.27 -15.22
N ILE A 175 -13.80 -4.00 -15.25
CA ILE A 175 -13.71 -3.14 -14.07
C ILE A 175 -14.94 -2.23 -14.05
N SER A 176 -15.72 -2.30 -12.97
CA SER A 176 -16.90 -1.46 -12.76
C SER A 176 -16.97 -0.97 -11.32
N ILE A 177 -16.77 0.32 -11.10
CA ILE A 177 -16.92 0.95 -9.78
C ILE A 177 -18.18 1.82 -9.81
N PRO A 178 -19.09 1.67 -8.83
CA PRO A 178 -20.31 2.46 -8.78
C PRO A 178 -20.03 3.94 -8.53
N GLU A 179 -21.06 4.75 -8.78
CA GLU A 179 -21.08 6.16 -8.36
C GLU A 179 -21.02 6.30 -6.84
N ASP A 180 -20.65 7.49 -6.38
CA ASP A 180 -20.50 7.84 -4.97
C ASP A 180 -19.55 6.93 -4.15
N GLN A 181 -18.65 6.20 -4.82
CA GLN A 181 -17.73 5.28 -4.16
C GLN A 181 -16.62 6.01 -3.39
N LEU A 182 -16.51 5.74 -2.09
CA LEU A 182 -15.37 6.13 -1.28
C LEU A 182 -14.19 5.17 -1.51
N LEU A 183 -13.03 5.74 -1.85
CA LEU A 183 -11.76 5.05 -2.03
C LEU A 183 -10.81 5.46 -0.91
N LEU A 184 -10.19 4.48 -0.26
CA LEU A 184 -9.11 4.68 0.71
C LEU A 184 -7.78 4.28 0.09
N LEU A 185 -6.90 5.24 -0.09
CA LEU A 185 -5.55 5.04 -0.60
C LEU A 185 -4.62 4.91 0.60
N LYS A 186 -3.91 3.77 0.69
CA LYS A 186 -2.97 3.49 1.77
C LYS A 186 -1.58 3.22 1.23
N SER A 187 -0.55 3.75 1.88
CA SER A 187 0.84 3.40 1.58
C SER A 187 1.75 3.49 2.81
N ASN A 188 2.86 2.77 2.78
CA ASN A 188 3.96 2.93 3.73
C ASN A 188 4.85 4.10 3.29
N THR A 189 5.25 4.92 4.25
CA THR A 189 6.07 6.10 4.00
C THR A 189 7.23 6.18 4.98
N PHE A 190 8.36 6.69 4.49
CA PHE A 190 9.59 6.81 5.25
C PHE A 190 10.29 8.12 4.94
N ARG A 191 10.95 8.70 5.95
CA ARG A 191 11.93 9.75 5.74
C ARG A 191 13.28 9.13 5.40
N THR A 192 14.15 9.85 4.71
CA THR A 192 15.47 9.33 4.28
C THR A 192 16.29 8.77 5.45
N THR A 193 16.30 9.46 6.60
CA THR A 193 17.00 9.02 7.82
C THR A 193 16.38 7.77 8.44
N GLN A 194 15.04 7.66 8.38
CA GLN A 194 14.30 6.49 8.84
C GLN A 194 14.55 5.30 7.92
N TYR A 195 14.58 5.51 6.61
CA TYR A 195 14.87 4.49 5.62
C TYR A 195 16.27 3.89 5.84
N ALA A 196 17.30 4.75 6.00
CA ALA A 196 18.65 4.30 6.33
C ALA A 196 18.71 3.50 7.64
N SER A 197 18.01 3.95 8.68
CA SER A 197 17.91 3.24 9.95
C SER A 197 17.17 1.91 9.80
N GLY A 198 16.12 1.88 8.97
CA GLY A 198 15.31 0.70 8.68
C GLY A 198 16.11 -0.37 7.97
N ILE A 199 16.97 0.01 7.01
CA ILE A 199 17.94 -0.89 6.37
C ILE A 199 18.85 -1.54 7.41
N GLN A 200 19.41 -0.74 8.34
CA GLN A 200 20.28 -1.28 9.38
C GLN A 200 19.55 -2.24 10.31
N THR A 201 18.25 -2.01 10.55
CA THR A 201 17.41 -2.88 11.39
C THR A 201 17.00 -4.16 10.65
N VAL A 202 16.67 -4.11 9.36
CA VAL A 202 16.11 -5.25 8.60
C VAL A 202 17.20 -6.24 8.16
N LEU A 203 18.41 -5.76 7.86
CA LEU A 203 19.52 -6.58 7.36
C LEU A 203 19.85 -7.81 8.24
N PRO A 204 19.96 -7.70 9.58
CA PRO A 204 20.18 -8.85 10.44
C PRO A 204 19.09 -9.93 10.35
N TYR A 205 17.82 -9.54 10.16
CA TYR A 205 16.72 -10.49 10.00
C TYR A 205 16.81 -11.22 8.66
N GLN A 206 17.16 -10.48 7.60
CA GLN A 206 17.37 -11.06 6.28
C GLN A 206 18.50 -12.10 6.33
N TYR A 207 19.65 -11.71 6.88
CA TYR A 207 20.82 -12.57 7.01
C TYR A 207 20.53 -13.81 7.86
N ALA A 208 19.83 -13.67 9.00
CA ALA A 208 19.47 -14.81 9.83
C ALA A 208 18.50 -15.79 9.13
N LYS A 209 17.56 -15.26 8.33
CA LYS A 209 16.68 -16.09 7.49
C LYS A 209 17.48 -16.86 6.44
N GLU A 210 18.40 -16.18 5.74
CA GLU A 210 19.22 -16.81 4.69
C GLU A 210 20.18 -17.84 5.28
N GLN A 211 20.86 -17.54 6.38
CA GLN A 211 21.75 -18.48 7.07
C GLN A 211 21.03 -19.74 7.57
N SER A 212 19.86 -19.60 8.19
CA SER A 212 19.10 -20.76 8.68
C SER A 212 18.58 -21.64 7.54
N GLN A 213 18.27 -21.03 6.39
CA GLN A 213 17.97 -21.77 5.17
C GLN A 213 19.19 -22.54 4.67
N GLN A 214 20.33 -21.86 4.54
CA GLN A 214 21.57 -22.45 4.05
C GLN A 214 22.04 -23.60 4.96
N ALA A 215 22.00 -23.44 6.28
CA ALA A 215 22.38 -24.49 7.22
C ALA A 215 21.52 -25.76 7.06
N LEU A 216 20.22 -25.61 6.80
CA LEU A 216 19.34 -26.73 6.52
C LEU A 216 19.69 -27.40 5.18
N GLU A 217 19.95 -26.61 4.13
CA GLU A 217 20.31 -27.12 2.81
C GLU A 217 21.66 -27.85 2.80
N GLU A 218 22.65 -27.33 3.53
CA GLU A 218 23.97 -27.95 3.69
C GLU A 218 23.86 -29.32 4.38
N GLN A 219 23.03 -29.44 5.41
CA GLN A 219 22.83 -30.70 6.13
C GLN A 219 22.04 -31.73 5.31
N LEU A 220 21.12 -31.29 4.46
CA LEU A 220 20.36 -32.14 3.55
C LEU A 220 21.11 -32.48 2.25
N ASN A 221 22.30 -31.91 2.04
CA ASN A 221 23.07 -32.14 0.82
C ASN A 221 23.54 -33.60 0.75
N HIS A 222 23.24 -34.27 -0.36
CA HIS A 222 23.61 -35.67 -0.57
C HIS A 222 25.11 -35.94 -0.65
N GLU A 223 25.93 -34.94 -1.01
CA GLU A 223 27.38 -35.10 -1.20
C GLU A 223 28.18 -34.73 0.04
N THR A 224 27.75 -33.71 0.78
CA THR A 224 28.52 -33.11 1.89
C THR A 224 27.76 -33.03 3.21
N GLY A 225 26.48 -33.42 3.23
CA GLY A 225 25.59 -33.33 4.38
C GLY A 225 25.65 -34.54 5.31
N ASP A 226 24.67 -34.64 6.21
CA ASP A 226 24.64 -35.67 7.25
C ASP A 226 24.24 -37.03 6.68
N ARG A 227 25.24 -37.88 6.46
CA ARG A 227 25.07 -39.24 5.92
C ARG A 227 24.32 -40.20 6.85
N ARG A 228 24.10 -39.85 8.12
CA ARG A 228 23.23 -40.63 9.01
C ARG A 228 21.79 -40.70 8.47
N LEU A 229 21.41 -39.76 7.60
CA LEU A 229 20.11 -39.74 6.91
C LEU A 229 20.02 -40.79 5.77
N ASP A 230 21.13 -41.41 5.36
CA ASP A 230 21.16 -42.44 4.29
C ASP A 230 20.49 -43.76 4.72
N GLY A 231 20.18 -43.94 6.02
CA GLY A 231 19.44 -45.10 6.53
C GLY A 231 20.29 -46.35 6.81
N SER A 232 21.61 -46.21 6.93
CA SER A 232 22.52 -47.33 7.22
C SER A 232 22.46 -47.86 8.65
N ASP A 233 22.08 -47.02 9.62
CA ASP A 233 21.83 -47.40 11.02
C ASP A 233 20.56 -46.70 11.54
N LEU A 234 19.56 -47.49 11.94
CA LEU A 234 18.25 -47.01 12.39
C LEU A 234 18.33 -46.03 13.57
N LEU A 235 19.24 -46.26 14.54
CA LEU A 235 19.35 -45.39 15.72
C LEU A 235 20.02 -44.06 15.38
N GLU A 236 21.06 -44.09 14.55
CA GLU A 236 21.74 -42.88 14.08
C GLU A 236 20.85 -42.07 13.14
N THR A 237 20.10 -42.72 12.26
CA THR A 237 19.12 -42.08 11.38
C THR A 237 18.01 -41.41 12.18
N ALA A 238 17.50 -42.04 13.24
CA ALA A 238 16.50 -41.41 14.11
C ALA A 238 17.04 -40.17 14.84
N ALA A 239 18.31 -40.21 15.28
CA ALA A 239 18.97 -39.05 15.87
C ALA A 239 19.16 -37.92 14.84
N ALA A 240 19.58 -38.24 13.61
CA ALA A 240 19.73 -37.28 12.53
C ALA A 240 18.40 -36.62 12.14
N TYR A 241 17.28 -37.36 12.11
CA TYR A 241 15.96 -36.77 11.89
C TYR A 241 15.57 -35.75 12.96
N LYS A 242 15.95 -35.99 14.23
CA LYS A 242 15.73 -35.03 15.31
C LYS A 242 16.55 -33.74 15.09
N ASP A 243 17.80 -33.88 14.66
CA ASP A 243 18.68 -32.74 14.37
C ASP A 243 18.14 -31.90 13.20
N ILE A 244 17.68 -32.55 12.12
CA ILE A 244 17.00 -31.88 11.00
C ILE A 244 15.71 -31.19 11.45
N ALA A 245 14.89 -31.84 12.28
CA ALA A 245 13.67 -31.21 12.81
C ALA A 245 13.97 -29.93 13.59
N ALA A 246 15.06 -29.89 14.36
CA ALA A 246 15.50 -28.68 15.05
C ALA A 246 15.88 -27.55 14.07
N LEU A 247 16.60 -27.87 13.00
CA LEU A 247 16.96 -26.90 11.94
C LEU A 247 15.73 -26.37 11.20
N VAL A 248 14.74 -27.23 10.92
CA VAL A 248 13.46 -26.82 10.31
C VAL A 248 12.72 -25.84 11.23
N MET A 249 12.64 -26.14 12.53
CA MET A 249 12.02 -25.23 13.50
C MET A 249 12.74 -23.88 13.57
N GLU A 250 14.08 -23.87 13.57
CA GLU A 250 14.85 -22.63 13.55
C GLU A 250 14.59 -21.82 12.28
N ARG A 251 14.68 -22.46 11.10
CA ARG A 251 14.38 -21.83 9.81
C ARG A 251 12.99 -21.19 9.82
N ASP A 252 11.99 -21.91 10.29
CA ASP A 252 10.61 -21.43 10.30
C ASP A 252 10.42 -20.27 11.28
N GLU A 253 11.12 -20.29 12.42
CA GLU A 253 11.17 -19.15 13.33
C GLU A 253 11.82 -17.91 12.72
N ARG A 254 12.98 -18.05 12.06
CA ARG A 254 13.64 -16.92 11.40
C ARG A 254 12.79 -16.36 10.26
N ARG A 255 12.15 -17.23 9.48
CA ARG A 255 11.20 -16.84 8.42
C ARG A 255 9.99 -16.10 8.99
N ARG A 256 9.44 -16.54 10.12
CA ARG A 256 8.33 -15.84 10.79
C ARG A 256 8.73 -14.44 11.21
N ARG A 257 9.88 -14.29 11.90
CA ARG A 257 10.40 -12.98 12.32
C ARG A 257 10.70 -12.08 11.13
N TRP A 258 11.25 -12.63 10.04
CA TRP A 258 11.43 -11.89 8.80
C TRP A 258 10.10 -11.34 8.26
N LYS A 259 9.06 -12.18 8.17
CA LYS A 259 7.74 -11.75 7.68
C LYS A 259 7.12 -10.66 8.56
N GLU A 260 7.27 -10.76 9.88
CA GLU A 260 6.82 -9.70 10.80
C GLU A 260 7.50 -8.36 10.49
N VAL A 261 8.81 -8.37 10.22
CA VAL A 261 9.60 -7.16 9.98
C VAL A 261 9.42 -6.61 8.55
N GLU A 262 9.28 -7.48 7.55
CA GLU A 262 9.17 -7.13 6.12
C GLU A 262 7.96 -6.23 5.79
N GLY A 263 6.88 -6.32 6.57
CA GLY A 263 5.68 -5.51 6.35
C GLY A 263 5.78 -4.06 6.86
N VAL A 264 6.71 -3.79 7.79
CA VAL A 264 6.81 -2.51 8.51
C VAL A 264 8.15 -1.78 8.33
N LEU A 265 9.19 -2.49 7.88
CA LEU A 265 10.47 -1.91 7.53
C LEU A 265 10.60 -1.78 6.01
N PRO A 266 11.55 -0.95 5.53
CA PRO A 266 11.74 -0.79 4.11
C PRO A 266 12.10 -2.10 3.42
N LYS A 267 11.46 -2.35 2.28
CA LYS A 267 11.72 -3.55 1.49
C LYS A 267 13.05 -3.41 0.76
N ILE A 268 13.95 -4.36 1.00
CA ILE A 268 15.20 -4.50 0.27
C ILE A 268 14.96 -5.44 -0.91
N SER A 269 15.19 -4.99 -2.14
CA SER A 269 15.18 -5.89 -3.32
C SER A 269 16.42 -5.66 -4.14
N GLY A 270 17.25 -6.70 -4.27
CA GLY A 270 18.47 -6.69 -5.08
C GLY A 270 19.52 -7.66 -4.55
N PRO A 271 20.19 -8.45 -5.42
CA PRO A 271 21.21 -9.42 -5.04
C PRO A 271 22.58 -8.81 -4.64
N SER A 272 22.65 -7.52 -4.32
CA SER A 272 23.94 -6.84 -4.15
C SER A 272 23.86 -5.62 -3.26
N ILE A 273 23.56 -5.81 -1.97
CA ILE A 273 24.05 -4.86 -0.96
C ILE A 273 25.50 -5.24 -0.67
N LYS A 274 26.42 -4.73 -1.48
CA LYS A 274 27.82 -4.66 -1.06
C LYS A 274 27.87 -3.70 0.13
N ILE A 275 28.33 -4.21 1.26
CA ILE A 275 28.33 -3.53 2.56
C ILE A 275 29.14 -2.22 2.44
N GLY A 276 28.42 -1.10 2.26
CA GLY A 276 28.90 0.27 2.15
C GLY A 276 27.71 1.23 2.32
N ARG A 277 27.59 1.83 3.50
CA ARG A 277 26.32 2.24 4.14
C ARG A 277 25.60 3.50 3.59
N ALA A 278 26.23 4.32 2.76
CA ALA A 278 25.65 5.61 2.33
C ALA A 278 25.27 5.63 0.84
N ALA A 279 26.21 5.28 -0.05
CA ALA A 279 25.99 5.29 -1.50
C ALA A 279 24.89 4.31 -1.96
N THR A 280 24.71 3.18 -1.26
CA THR A 280 23.68 2.17 -1.59
C THR A 280 22.26 2.61 -1.24
N THR A 281 22.10 3.52 -0.27
CA THR A 281 20.77 4.00 0.17
C THR A 281 20.19 4.95 -0.87
N GLU A 282 21.01 5.83 -1.43
CA GLU A 282 20.62 6.77 -2.48
C GLU A 282 20.26 6.04 -3.78
N GLU A 283 21.03 5.02 -4.18
CA GLU A 283 20.73 4.17 -5.33
C GLU A 283 19.37 3.45 -5.20
N LEU A 284 19.03 2.94 -4.01
CA LEU A 284 17.75 2.28 -3.76
C LEU A 284 16.57 3.27 -3.75
N LEU A 285 16.77 4.50 -3.27
CA LEU A 285 15.76 5.56 -3.27
C LEU A 285 15.50 6.12 -4.67
N ASN A 286 16.47 6.00 -5.58
CA ASN A 286 16.36 6.44 -6.97
C ASN A 286 15.59 5.46 -7.88
N ASP A 287 15.08 4.33 -7.36
CA ASP A 287 14.20 3.43 -8.12
C ASP A 287 12.80 4.05 -8.29
N VAL A 288 12.67 4.86 -9.34
CA VAL A 288 11.44 5.59 -9.73
C VAL A 288 10.26 4.64 -9.97
N LYS A 289 10.49 3.37 -10.30
CA LYS A 289 9.38 2.42 -10.54
C LYS A 289 8.72 1.97 -9.24
N ARG A 290 9.46 2.05 -8.13
CA ARG A 290 9.06 1.50 -6.84
C ARG A 290 8.65 2.58 -5.86
N TRP A 291 9.36 3.70 -5.88
CA TRP A 291 9.25 4.76 -4.88
C TRP A 291 8.74 6.04 -5.51
N GLY A 292 7.76 6.65 -4.83
CA GLY A 292 7.33 8.01 -5.07
C GLY A 292 7.83 8.95 -3.97
N ILE A 293 7.60 10.24 -4.17
CA ILE A 293 7.78 11.26 -3.14
C ILE A 293 6.39 11.69 -2.68
N TRP A 294 6.26 12.15 -1.43
CA TRP A 294 5.04 12.73 -0.90
C TRP A 294 5.38 13.86 0.07
N PRO A 295 4.56 14.92 0.14
CA PRO A 295 4.81 16.00 1.08
C PRO A 295 4.53 15.49 2.51
N GLY A 296 5.45 15.75 3.43
CA GLY A 296 5.25 15.47 4.86
C GLY A 296 5.26 16.75 5.69
N ASP A 297 4.80 16.63 6.93
CA ASP A 297 4.59 17.77 7.85
C ASP A 297 5.85 18.58 8.15
N THR A 298 7.03 17.99 7.98
CA THR A 298 8.31 18.65 8.26
C THR A 298 9.34 18.45 7.15
N GLU A 299 9.24 17.36 6.39
CA GLU A 299 10.16 17.00 5.32
C GLU A 299 9.46 16.11 4.30
N LEU A 300 10.05 15.99 3.11
CA LEU A 300 9.57 15.06 2.08
C LEU A 300 9.66 13.61 2.58
N MET A 301 8.65 12.82 2.23
CA MET A 301 8.60 11.40 2.54
C MET A 301 8.74 10.59 1.26
N THR A 302 9.52 9.53 1.31
CA THR A 302 9.51 8.47 0.31
C THR A 302 8.29 7.60 0.55
N VAL A 303 7.56 7.27 -0.52
CA VAL A 303 6.30 6.53 -0.46
C VAL A 303 6.39 5.28 -1.32
N GLU A 304 6.03 4.14 -0.73
CA GLU A 304 5.86 2.89 -1.50
C GLU A 304 4.70 3.02 -2.48
N ARG A 305 4.72 2.25 -3.57
CA ARG A 305 3.50 2.09 -4.38
C ARG A 305 2.37 1.59 -3.48
N GLY A 306 1.32 2.39 -3.35
CA GLY A 306 0.25 2.17 -2.41
C GLY A 306 -0.86 1.28 -2.97
N VAL A 307 -1.80 0.92 -2.10
CA VAL A 307 -3.00 0.16 -2.43
C VAL A 307 -4.22 1.06 -2.41
N VAL A 308 -5.17 0.79 -3.31
CA VAL A 308 -6.49 1.42 -3.33
C VAL A 308 -7.48 0.42 -2.73
N LEU A 309 -8.15 0.84 -1.67
CA LEU A 309 -9.20 0.10 -0.99
C LEU A 309 -10.55 0.73 -1.35
N ALA A 310 -11.58 -0.08 -1.56
CA ALA A 310 -12.96 0.38 -1.69
C ALA A 310 -13.84 -0.36 -0.68
N ALA A 311 -14.84 0.33 -0.11
CA ALA A 311 -15.92 -0.37 0.59
C ALA A 311 -16.84 -0.99 -0.43
N VAL A 312 -17.01 -2.30 -0.32
CA VAL A 312 -18.01 -3.01 -1.09
C VAL A 312 -19.07 -3.49 -0.11
N SER A 313 -20.33 -3.16 -0.40
CA SER A 313 -21.45 -3.75 0.35
C SER A 313 -21.46 -5.26 0.09
N ALA A 314 -21.33 -6.05 1.15
CA ALA A 314 -21.39 -7.50 1.04
C ALA A 314 -22.75 -7.91 0.43
N LYS A 315 -22.74 -8.46 -0.79
CA LYS A 315 -23.97 -8.89 -1.50
C LYS A 315 -24.69 -10.05 -0.81
N GLN A 316 -24.04 -10.73 0.14
CA GLN A 316 -24.67 -11.79 0.93
C GLN A 316 -25.23 -11.23 2.23
N LYS A 317 -26.57 -11.16 2.32
CA LYS A 317 -27.25 -11.23 3.61
C LYS A 317 -26.77 -12.51 4.29
N LYS A 318 -25.87 -12.42 5.28
CA LYS A 318 -25.78 -13.46 6.28
C LYS A 318 -27.17 -13.54 6.90
N GLN A 319 -27.90 -14.63 6.65
CA GLN A 319 -29.05 -14.96 7.47
C GLN A 319 -28.49 -15.23 8.87
N SER A 320 -28.46 -14.19 9.69
CA SER A 320 -28.26 -14.32 11.12
C SER A 320 -29.31 -15.30 11.64
N ILE A 321 -28.86 -16.25 12.47
CA ILE A 321 -29.70 -17.26 13.13
C ILE A 321 -30.68 -16.57 14.10
N PHE A 322 -30.47 -15.28 14.39
CA PHE A 322 -31.27 -14.46 15.28
C PHE A 322 -31.91 -13.28 14.54
N PRO A 323 -33.26 -13.22 14.41
CA PRO A 323 -33.97 -12.16 13.70
C PRO A 323 -33.74 -10.73 14.22
N TRP A 324 -33.20 -10.58 15.43
CA TRP A 324 -32.93 -9.32 16.11
C TRP A 324 -31.48 -8.82 15.94
N MET A 325 -30.58 -9.66 15.42
CA MET A 325 -29.27 -9.23 14.90
C MET A 325 -29.41 -9.09 13.38
N GLN A 326 -30.04 -8.00 12.95
CA GLN A 326 -29.79 -7.53 11.58
C GLN A 326 -28.37 -6.98 11.58
N ASP A 327 -27.43 -7.70 10.98
CA ASP A 327 -26.14 -7.14 10.63
C ASP A 327 -26.42 -5.93 9.73
N THR A 328 -26.25 -4.73 10.30
CA THR A 328 -26.14 -3.49 9.53
C THR A 328 -25.14 -3.74 8.43
N ASN A 329 -25.54 -3.55 7.16
CA ASN A 329 -24.72 -3.71 5.95
C ASN A 329 -23.22 -3.59 6.27
N SER A 330 -22.54 -4.71 6.48
CA SER A 330 -21.12 -4.70 6.81
C SER A 330 -20.38 -4.40 5.51
N GLU A 331 -19.99 -3.14 5.34
CA GLU A 331 -19.08 -2.74 4.28
C GLU A 331 -17.74 -3.43 4.53
N GLU A 332 -17.32 -4.27 3.59
CA GLU A 332 -16.00 -4.91 3.63
C GLU A 332 -15.04 -4.09 2.76
N MET A 333 -13.85 -3.82 3.30
CA MET A 333 -12.78 -3.09 2.60
C MET A 333 -11.97 -4.05 1.74
N VAL A 334 -11.92 -3.79 0.44
CA VAL A 334 -11.27 -4.69 -0.53
C VAL A 334 -10.22 -3.93 -1.32
N VAL A 335 -9.06 -4.55 -1.56
CA VAL A 335 -8.00 -3.98 -2.41
C VAL A 335 -8.39 -4.06 -3.88
N VAL A 336 -8.78 -2.93 -4.47
CA VAL A 336 -9.26 -2.85 -5.87
C VAL A 336 -8.20 -2.43 -6.88
N GLY A 337 -7.02 -2.01 -6.40
CA GLY A 337 -5.95 -1.53 -7.26
C GLY A 337 -4.75 -0.99 -6.49
N LYS A 338 -3.90 -0.28 -7.22
CA LYS A 338 -2.71 0.41 -6.69
C LYS A 338 -2.74 1.90 -7.04
N TRP A 339 -1.91 2.67 -6.35
CA TRP A 339 -1.75 4.09 -6.67
C TRP A 339 -0.30 4.53 -6.53
N SER A 340 0.03 5.61 -7.25
CA SER A 340 1.30 6.31 -7.17
C SER A 340 1.08 7.82 -7.24
N ALA A 341 2.05 8.58 -6.74
CA ALA A 341 2.06 10.02 -6.82
C ALA A 341 3.41 10.54 -7.33
N THR A 342 3.34 11.53 -8.20
CA THR A 342 4.52 12.24 -8.72
C THR A 342 4.34 13.74 -8.52
N PRO A 343 5.35 14.46 -8.00
CA PRO A 343 5.27 15.90 -7.85
C PRO A 343 5.21 16.56 -9.22
N LEU A 344 4.37 17.58 -9.36
CA LEU A 344 4.39 18.49 -10.51
C LEU A 344 5.18 19.71 -10.07
N PHE A 345 6.46 19.76 -10.44
CA PHE A 345 7.23 20.99 -10.31
C PHE A 345 6.76 21.91 -11.43
N ASP A 346 6.45 23.18 -11.12
CA ASP A 346 6.10 24.16 -12.15
C ASP A 346 7.25 24.18 -13.19
N GLU A 347 6.96 23.74 -14.42
CA GLU A 347 7.89 23.76 -15.57
C GLU A 347 8.18 25.19 -16.03
#